data_AF-A0A433DUJ8-F1
#
_entry.id   AF-A0A433DUJ8-F1
#
_cell.length_a   1.000
_cell.length_b   1.000
_cell.length_c   1.000
_cell.angle_alpha   90.00
_cell.angle_beta   90.00
_cell.angle_gamma   90.00
#
_symmetry.space_group_name_H-M   'P 1'
#
loop_
_entity.id
_entity.type
_entity.pdbx_description
1 polymer ?
#
loop_
_entity_poly.entity_id
_entity_poly.type
_entity_poly.pdbx_seq_one_letter_code
_entity_poly.pdbx_strand_id
1 'polypeptide(L)'
;MVLSETYAQAMQRDLRGLAAADAEVVLIGGACDLDGVLRVPANAALRQALGGTLTSLNTRMAASWLEHCTPGRLISPEAQTRWDAWASQAARPERYARTPMSDELVIAFIKEMKALHPDSSRTRLLRLFRDKGMACEQKRFADLYTSTIGR
;
A
#
# COMPACT_ATOMS: atom_id res chain seq x y z
N MET A 1 -13.76 10.64 -5.11
CA MET A 1 -12.34 11.04 -4.93
C MET A 1 -11.54 9.91 -4.31
N VAL A 2 -10.24 9.85 -4.61
CA VAL A 2 -9.32 8.84 -4.05
C VAL A 2 -8.15 9.58 -3.44
N LEU A 3 -7.97 9.47 -2.12
CA LEU A 3 -6.91 10.18 -1.40
C LEU A 3 -6.22 9.27 -0.39
N SER A 4 -4.91 9.46 -0.22
CA SER A 4 -4.23 8.93 0.98
C SER A 4 -4.64 9.75 2.20
N GLU A 5 -4.35 9.23 3.39
CA GLU A 5 -4.57 9.95 4.64
C GLU A 5 -3.84 11.32 4.65
N THR A 6 -2.55 11.34 4.30
CA THR A 6 -1.73 12.56 4.30
C THR A 6 -2.28 13.63 3.35
N TYR A 7 -2.72 13.24 2.15
CA TYR A 7 -3.32 14.19 1.21
C TYR A 7 -4.69 14.67 1.69
N ALA A 8 -5.51 13.79 2.27
CA ALA A 8 -6.81 14.20 2.81
C ALA A 8 -6.69 15.15 4.01
N GLN A 9 -5.68 14.98 4.86
CA GLN A 9 -5.37 15.94 5.93
C GLN A 9 -5.01 17.31 5.36
N ALA A 10 -4.14 17.34 4.34
CA ALA A 10 -3.77 18.61 3.69
C ALA A 10 -4.96 19.29 2.99
N MET A 11 -5.88 18.51 2.42
CA MET A 11 -7.06 19.00 1.67
C MET A 11 -8.32 19.13 2.53
N GLN A 12 -8.22 19.15 3.86
CA GLN A 12 -9.40 19.08 4.74
C GLN A 12 -10.42 20.21 4.47
N ARG A 13 -9.93 21.42 4.17
CA ARG A 13 -10.79 22.57 3.84
C ARG A 13 -11.57 22.34 2.54
N ASP A 14 -10.90 21.86 1.51
CA ASP A 14 -11.50 21.59 0.19
C ASP A 14 -12.51 20.45 0.28
N LEU A 15 -12.19 19.40 1.04
CA LEU A 15 -13.08 18.27 1.28
C LEU A 15 -14.37 18.69 2.00
N ARG A 16 -14.30 19.60 2.96
CA ARG A 16 -15.50 20.20 3.58
C ARG A 16 -16.31 21.04 2.60
N GLY A 17 -15.64 21.75 1.69
CA GLY A 17 -16.31 22.51 0.62
C GLY A 17 -17.07 21.58 -0.34
N LEU A 18 -16.46 20.45 -0.71
CA LEU A 18 -17.09 19.43 -1.54
C LEU A 18 -18.27 18.75 -0.85
N ALA A 19 -18.17 18.51 0.45
CA ALA A 19 -19.26 17.95 1.25
C ALA A 19 -20.53 18.82 1.27
N ALA A 20 -20.36 20.13 1.10
CA ALA A 20 -21.47 21.09 1.03
C ALA A 20 -22.06 21.25 -0.39
N ALA A 21 -21.48 20.61 -1.40
CA ALA A 21 -21.99 20.66 -2.77
C ALA A 21 -23.14 19.66 -2.96
N ASP A 22 -24.11 19.99 -3.80
CA ASP A 22 -25.22 19.11 -4.19
C ASP A 22 -24.77 18.06 -5.22
N ALA A 23 -23.82 17.22 -4.84
CA ALA A 23 -23.25 16.18 -5.68
C ALA A 23 -22.97 14.90 -4.87
N GLU A 24 -23.16 13.74 -5.49
CA GLU A 24 -22.75 12.47 -4.89
C GLU A 24 -21.22 12.38 -4.84
N VAL A 25 -20.66 12.47 -3.63
CA VAL A 25 -19.21 12.34 -3.40
C VAL A 25 -18.92 11.10 -2.57
N VAL A 26 -18.16 10.17 -3.16
CA VAL A 26 -17.55 9.06 -2.44
C VAL A 26 -16.06 9.34 -2.24
N LEU A 27 -15.58 9.26 -1.01
CA LEU A 27 -14.16 9.38 -0.66
C LEU A 27 -13.56 8.00 -0.38
N ILE A 28 -12.67 7.53 -1.26
CA ILE A 28 -11.92 6.29 -1.07
C ILE A 28 -10.59 6.62 -0.38
N GLY A 29 -10.33 5.97 0.76
CA GLY A 29 -9.22 6.28 1.64
C GLY A 29 -9.55 7.45 2.57
N GLY A 30 -8.72 8.49 2.54
CA GLY A 30 -8.88 9.67 3.39
C GLY A 30 -8.60 9.43 4.88
N ALA A 31 -8.60 10.53 5.65
CA ALA A 31 -8.17 10.53 7.05
C ALA A 31 -9.32 10.25 8.04
N CYS A 32 -10.46 10.92 7.85
CA CYS A 32 -11.61 10.79 8.73
C CYS A 32 -12.91 10.88 7.91
N ASP A 33 -14.01 10.53 8.55
CA ASP A 33 -15.34 10.68 7.98
C ASP A 33 -15.70 12.17 7.92
N LEU A 34 -16.54 12.52 6.95
CA LEU A 34 -17.00 13.89 6.68
C LEU A 34 -18.51 13.85 6.45
N ASP A 35 -19.26 14.68 7.16
CA ASP A 35 -20.71 14.78 6.98
C ASP A 35 -21.03 15.12 5.52
N GLY A 36 -22.01 14.43 4.92
CA GLY A 36 -22.39 14.63 3.52
C GLY A 36 -21.50 13.90 2.49
N VAL A 37 -20.44 13.21 2.91
CA VAL A 37 -19.56 12.42 2.02
C VAL A 37 -19.53 10.97 2.48
N LEU A 38 -19.87 10.04 1.58
CA LEU A 38 -19.69 8.62 1.87
C LEU A 38 -18.19 8.29 1.83
N ARG A 39 -17.62 7.88 2.97
CA ARG A 39 -16.24 7.42 3.03
C ARG A 39 -16.16 5.90 2.97
N VAL A 40 -15.27 5.41 2.10
CA VAL A 40 -14.79 4.03 2.08
C VAL A 40 -13.34 4.04 2.58
N PRO A 41 -13.08 3.67 3.85
CA PRO A 41 -11.74 3.74 4.43
C PRO A 41 -10.72 2.89 3.68
N ALA A 42 -9.46 3.30 3.69
CA ALA A 42 -8.37 2.51 3.12
C ALA A 42 -8.27 1.15 3.85
N ASN A 43 -8.18 0.05 3.10
CA ASN A 43 -8.14 -1.29 3.68
C ASN A 43 -7.00 -2.12 3.06
N ALA A 44 -5.83 -2.11 3.73
CA ALA A 44 -4.64 -2.85 3.30
C ALA A 44 -4.88 -4.37 3.14
N ALA A 45 -5.83 -4.94 3.88
CA ALA A 45 -6.15 -6.35 3.79
C ALA A 45 -6.77 -6.75 2.44
N LEU A 46 -7.25 -5.80 1.64
CA LEU A 46 -7.76 -6.06 0.29
C LEU A 46 -6.65 -6.15 -0.76
N ARG A 47 -5.38 -5.88 -0.42
CA ARG A 47 -4.28 -5.88 -1.40
C ARG A 47 -4.13 -7.23 -2.10
N GLN A 48 -4.37 -8.36 -1.42
CA GLN A 48 -4.27 -9.67 -2.05
C GLN A 48 -5.36 -9.87 -3.12
N ALA A 49 -6.60 -9.47 -2.84
CA ALA A 49 -7.71 -9.59 -3.77
C ALA A 49 -7.63 -8.59 -4.93
N LEU A 50 -7.21 -7.36 -4.66
CA LEU A 50 -7.11 -6.29 -5.65
C LEU A 50 -5.74 -6.22 -6.34
N GLY A 51 -4.77 -7.02 -5.90
CA GLY A 51 -3.41 -7.03 -6.42
C GLY A 51 -2.61 -5.73 -6.18
N GLY A 52 -1.43 -5.67 -6.80
CA GLY A 52 -0.56 -4.49 -6.82
C GLY A 52 0.08 -4.11 -5.48
N THR A 53 0.54 -2.85 -5.40
CA THR A 53 1.21 -2.27 -4.22
C THR A 53 0.24 -1.49 -3.32
N LEU A 54 0.60 -1.29 -2.05
CA LEU A 54 -0.20 -0.48 -1.11
C LEU A 54 -0.39 0.97 -1.60
N THR A 55 0.63 1.56 -2.24
CA THR A 55 0.57 2.95 -2.75
C THR A 55 -0.56 3.17 -3.75
N SER A 56 -0.90 2.14 -4.52
CA SER A 56 -1.94 2.21 -5.56
C SER A 56 -3.24 1.52 -5.15
N LEU A 57 -3.36 1.11 -3.88
CA LEU A 57 -4.48 0.33 -3.39
C LEU A 57 -5.79 1.12 -3.40
N ASN A 58 -5.79 2.37 -2.91
CA ASN A 58 -7.02 3.17 -2.86
C ASN A 58 -7.62 3.40 -4.26
N THR A 59 -6.80 3.53 -5.30
CA THR A 59 -7.29 3.63 -6.69
C THR A 59 -7.98 2.36 -7.14
N ARG A 60 -7.45 1.18 -6.78
CA ARG A 60 -8.09 -0.10 -7.11
C ARG A 60 -9.33 -0.37 -6.27
N MET A 61 -9.32 0.07 -5.01
CA MET A 61 -10.52 0.07 -4.18
C MET A 61 -11.61 0.94 -4.82
N ALA A 62 -11.26 2.07 -5.42
CA ALA A 62 -12.22 2.91 -6.14
C ALA A 62 -12.79 2.21 -7.38
N ALA A 63 -11.96 1.57 -8.19
CA ALA A 63 -12.42 0.78 -9.33
C ALA A 63 -13.37 -0.34 -8.89
N SER A 64 -13.01 -1.09 -7.84
CA SER A 64 -13.85 -2.14 -7.30
C SER A 64 -15.15 -1.60 -6.68
N TRP A 65 -15.11 -0.45 -5.99
CA TRP A 65 -16.31 0.22 -5.48
C TRP A 65 -17.32 0.47 -6.60
N LEU A 66 -16.86 0.97 -7.76
CA LEU A 66 -17.72 1.22 -8.92
C LEU A 66 -18.38 -0.05 -9.46
N GLU A 67 -17.73 -1.20 -9.37
CA GLU A 67 -18.31 -2.51 -9.74
C GLU A 67 -19.46 -2.92 -8.79
N HIS A 68 -19.43 -2.43 -7.55
CA HIS A 68 -20.47 -2.66 -6.54
C HIS A 68 -21.55 -1.58 -6.56
N CYS A 69 -21.39 -0.50 -7.33
CA CYS A 69 -22.40 0.53 -7.46
C CYS A 69 -23.60 0.05 -8.28
N THR A 70 -24.71 0.77 -8.15
CA THR A 70 -25.81 0.69 -9.12
C THR A 70 -25.46 1.64 -10.28
N PRO A 71 -25.66 1.26 -11.55
CA PRO A 71 -25.35 2.16 -12.67
C PRO A 71 -25.98 3.54 -12.50
N GLY A 72 -25.16 4.59 -12.57
CA GLY A 72 -25.59 5.98 -12.40
C GLY A 72 -25.78 6.46 -10.95
N ARG A 73 -25.44 5.65 -9.95
CA ARG A 73 -25.50 6.00 -8.52
C ARG A 73 -24.23 5.57 -7.78
N LEU A 74 -23.45 6.54 -7.33
CA LEU A 74 -22.23 6.27 -6.57
C LEU A 74 -22.54 5.93 -5.11
N ILE A 75 -23.66 6.44 -4.58
CA ILE A 75 -24.08 6.29 -3.20
C ILE A 75 -25.45 5.61 -3.17
N SER A 76 -25.50 4.41 -2.59
CA SER A 76 -26.76 3.74 -2.27
C SER A 76 -26.54 2.73 -1.14
N PRO A 77 -27.55 2.49 -0.29
CA PRO A 77 -27.45 1.46 0.76
C PRO A 77 -27.08 0.08 0.20
N GLU A 78 -27.57 -0.25 -1.00
CA GLU A 78 -27.30 -1.52 -1.67
C GLU A 78 -25.85 -1.62 -2.14
N ALA A 79 -25.27 -0.53 -2.66
CA ALA A 79 -23.86 -0.50 -3.04
C ALA A 79 -22.95 -0.68 -1.82
N GLN A 80 -23.26 0.01 -0.72
CA GLN A 80 -22.52 -0.12 0.54
C GLN A 80 -22.62 -1.54 1.09
N THR A 81 -23.82 -2.12 1.12
CA THR A 81 -24.03 -3.51 1.59
C THR A 81 -23.25 -4.52 0.75
N ARG A 82 -23.28 -4.38 -0.58
CA ARG A 82 -22.52 -5.26 -1.50
C ARG A 82 -21.02 -5.13 -1.29
N TRP A 83 -20.52 -3.89 -1.17
CA TRP A 83 -19.11 -3.63 -0.89
C TRP A 83 -18.67 -4.23 0.44
N ASP A 84 -19.41 -3.99 1.53
CA ASP A 84 -19.05 -4.48 2.87
C ASP A 84 -19.05 -6.01 2.93
N ALA A 85 -20.05 -6.65 2.29
CA ALA A 85 -20.13 -8.10 2.18
C ALA A 85 -18.94 -8.69 1.39
N TRP A 86 -18.55 -8.07 0.28
CA TRP A 86 -17.39 -8.52 -0.50
C TRP A 86 -16.08 -8.25 0.25
N ALA A 87 -15.89 -7.05 0.78
CA ALA A 87 -14.65 -6.63 1.43
C ALA A 87 -14.36 -7.48 2.67
N SER A 88 -15.37 -7.83 3.46
CA SER A 88 -15.23 -8.72 4.61
C SER A 88 -14.78 -10.14 4.21
N GLN A 89 -15.28 -10.66 3.09
CA GLN A 89 -14.88 -11.97 2.56
C GLN A 89 -13.50 -11.96 1.90
N ALA A 90 -13.15 -10.86 1.21
CA ALA A 90 -11.92 -10.69 0.46
C ALA A 90 -10.73 -10.28 1.34
N ALA A 91 -10.97 -9.62 2.47
CA ALA A 91 -9.92 -9.14 3.35
C ALA A 91 -9.03 -10.29 3.86
N ARG A 92 -7.74 -10.16 3.61
CA ARG A 92 -6.69 -11.01 4.17
C ARG A 92 -5.69 -10.10 4.86
N PRO A 93 -5.74 -9.99 6.20
CA PRO A 93 -4.77 -9.19 6.94
C PRO A 93 -3.36 -9.63 6.56
N GLU A 94 -2.51 -8.69 6.13
CA GLU A 94 -1.11 -8.98 5.88
C GLU A 94 -0.43 -9.36 7.19
N ARG A 95 -0.32 -10.66 7.47
CA ARG A 95 0.62 -11.16 8.46
C ARG A 95 2.01 -11.09 7.85
N TYR A 96 2.71 -10.01 8.13
CA TYR A 96 4.15 -9.96 7.93
C TYR A 96 4.80 -10.92 8.93
N ALA A 97 4.90 -12.21 8.57
CA ALA A 97 5.80 -13.16 9.22
C ALA A 97 7.24 -12.80 8.84
N ARG A 98 7.71 -11.63 9.29
CA ARG A 98 9.11 -11.24 9.12
C ARG A 98 9.85 -11.81 10.31
N THR A 99 10.52 -12.94 10.14
CA THR A 99 11.72 -13.20 10.93
C THR A 99 12.71 -12.12 10.52
N PRO A 100 13.11 -11.19 11.40
CA PRO A 100 14.12 -10.20 11.05
C PRO A 100 15.38 -10.97 10.67
N MET A 101 15.80 -10.91 9.40
CA MET A 101 17.14 -11.38 9.08
C MET A 101 18.11 -10.53 9.86
N SER A 102 19.04 -11.18 10.55
CA SER A 102 20.04 -10.51 11.36
C SER A 102 21.04 -9.76 10.46
N ASP A 103 21.67 -8.71 10.99
CA ASP A 103 22.67 -7.96 10.24
C ASP A 103 23.82 -8.88 9.79
N GLU A 104 24.17 -9.88 10.60
CA GLU A 104 25.25 -10.84 10.31
C GLU A 104 24.96 -11.63 9.02
N LEU A 105 23.72 -12.09 8.83
CA LEU A 105 23.34 -12.82 7.61
C LEU A 105 23.36 -11.92 6.37
N VAL A 106 22.93 -10.66 6.51
CA VAL A 106 22.96 -9.69 5.41
C VAL A 106 24.41 -9.37 5.04
N ILE A 107 25.29 -9.15 6.03
CA ILE A 107 26.71 -8.89 5.83
C ILE A 107 27.40 -10.10 5.18
N ALA A 108 27.13 -11.31 5.66
CA ALA A 108 27.68 -12.55 5.10
C ALA A 108 27.31 -12.68 3.61
N PHE A 109 26.04 -12.45 3.27
CA PHE A 109 25.58 -12.44 1.89
C PHE A 109 26.27 -11.38 1.04
N ILE A 110 26.41 -10.15 1.54
CA ILE A 110 27.08 -9.06 0.82
C ILE A 110 28.53 -9.42 0.51
N LYS A 111 29.27 -9.97 1.48
CA LYS A 111 30.66 -10.41 1.29
C LYS A 111 30.75 -11.52 0.25
N GLU A 112 29.91 -12.54 0.38
CA GLU A 112 29.88 -13.69 -0.53
C GLU A 112 29.59 -13.24 -1.97
N MET A 113 28.53 -12.45 -2.18
CA MET A 113 28.15 -12.02 -3.51
C MET A 113 29.13 -11.02 -4.12
N LYS A 114 29.79 -10.19 -3.31
CA LYS A 114 30.83 -9.28 -3.82
C LYS A 114 32.09 -10.03 -4.21
N ALA A 115 32.43 -11.13 -3.53
CA ALA A 115 33.52 -12.01 -3.93
C ALA A 115 33.20 -12.75 -5.24
N LEU A 116 31.97 -13.24 -5.42
CA LEU A 116 31.55 -13.93 -6.64
C LEU A 116 31.31 -12.98 -7.83
N HIS A 117 30.86 -11.75 -7.56
CA HIS A 117 30.53 -10.76 -8.56
C HIS A 117 31.10 -9.38 -8.18
N PRO A 118 32.41 -9.16 -8.39
CA PRO A 118 33.10 -7.92 -8.00
C PRO A 118 32.47 -6.66 -8.57
N ASP A 119 31.92 -6.71 -9.79
CA ASP A 119 31.34 -5.54 -10.46
C ASP A 119 29.83 -5.34 -10.18
N SER A 120 29.21 -6.22 -9.38
CA SER A 120 27.79 -6.08 -9.08
C SER A 120 27.51 -4.83 -8.23
N SER A 121 26.51 -4.06 -8.67
CA SER A 121 26.02 -2.91 -7.94
C SER A 121 25.24 -3.33 -6.70
N ARG A 122 25.23 -2.46 -5.69
CA ARG A 122 24.43 -2.62 -4.46
C ARG A 122 22.95 -2.95 -4.76
N THR A 123 22.35 -2.25 -5.72
CA THR A 123 20.93 -2.48 -6.10
C THR A 123 20.72 -3.85 -6.72
N ARG A 124 21.69 -4.36 -7.50
CA ARG A 124 21.65 -5.72 -8.04
C ARG A 124 21.78 -6.77 -6.93
N LEU A 125 22.68 -6.58 -5.97
CA LEU A 125 22.81 -7.49 -4.83
C LEU A 125 21.55 -7.52 -3.95
N LEU A 126 20.93 -6.37 -3.69
CA LEU A 126 19.66 -6.31 -2.96
C LEU A 126 18.54 -7.05 -3.68
N ARG A 127 18.49 -6.96 -5.01
CA ARG A 127 17.52 -7.72 -5.81
C ARG A 127 17.77 -9.22 -5.68
N LEU A 128 19.01 -9.69 -5.86
CA LEU A 128 19.36 -11.11 -5.68
C LEU A 128 19.04 -11.64 -4.28
N PHE A 129 19.24 -10.81 -3.26
CA PHE A 129 18.86 -11.13 -1.88
C PHE A 129 17.35 -11.38 -1.76
N ARG A 130 16.54 -10.49 -2.33
CA ARG A 130 15.07 -10.62 -2.35
C ARG A 130 14.58 -11.77 -3.21
N ASP A 131 15.21 -12.01 -4.35
CA ASP A 131 14.89 -13.12 -5.26
C ASP A 131 15.13 -14.48 -4.57
N LYS A 132 16.04 -14.55 -3.59
CA LYS A 132 16.26 -15.71 -2.70
C LYS A 132 15.26 -15.81 -1.54
N GLY A 133 14.21 -14.98 -1.52
CA GLY A 133 13.18 -14.98 -0.47
C GLY A 133 13.57 -14.26 0.82
N MET A 134 14.73 -13.60 0.85
CA MET A 134 15.23 -12.90 2.02
C MET A 134 14.75 -11.43 2.05
N ALA A 135 14.26 -10.99 3.21
CA ALA A 135 13.71 -9.63 3.37
C ALA A 135 14.70 -8.69 4.09
N CYS A 136 15.11 -7.64 3.40
CA CYS A 136 15.82 -6.50 4.00
C CYS A 136 15.32 -5.17 3.42
N GLU A 137 15.14 -4.19 4.30
CA GLU A 137 14.81 -2.82 3.92
C GLU A 137 15.94 -2.22 3.08
N GLN A 138 15.60 -1.45 2.06
CA GLN A 138 16.60 -0.91 1.12
C GLN A 138 17.61 0.01 1.81
N LYS A 139 17.17 0.81 2.78
CA LYS A 139 18.05 1.68 3.57
C LYS A 139 19.00 0.86 4.44
N ARG A 140 18.47 -0.11 5.20
CA ARG A 140 19.28 -1.01 6.02
C ARG A 140 20.32 -1.78 5.19
N PHE A 141 19.93 -2.35 4.06
CA PHE A 141 20.87 -3.02 3.16
C PHE A 141 21.95 -2.06 2.64
N ALA A 142 21.60 -0.80 2.38
CA ALA A 142 22.55 0.20 1.93
C ALA A 142 23.58 0.57 2.99
N ASP A 143 23.14 0.74 4.22
CA ASP A 143 24.01 1.07 5.35
C ASP A 143 24.99 -0.10 5.61
N LEU A 144 24.48 -1.34 5.61
CA LEU A 144 25.28 -2.56 5.77
C LEU A 144 26.25 -2.79 4.61
N TYR A 145 25.84 -2.53 3.36
CA TYR A 145 26.74 -2.62 2.21
C TYR A 145 27.92 -1.66 2.34
N THR A 146 27.64 -0.42 2.72
CA THR A 146 28.65 0.63 2.88
C THR A 146 29.62 0.30 4.02
N SER A 147 29.11 -0.21 5.15
CA SER A 147 29.95 -0.62 6.29
C SER A 147 30.80 -1.86 5.98
N THR A 148 30.34 -2.73 5.08
CA THR A 148 31.01 -4.00 4.76
C THR A 148 32.05 -3.87 3.65
N ILE A 149 31.76 -3.11 2.59
CA ILE A 149 32.59 -3.04 1.38
C ILE A 149 33.38 -1.73 1.29
N GLY A 150 32.99 -0.70 2.03
CA GLY A 150 33.47 0.67 1.80
C GLY A 150 32.71 1.36 0.67
N ARG A 151 33.01 2.65 0.44
CA ARG A 151 32.41 3.43 -0.66
C ARG A 151 32.80 2.91 -2.03
#